data_AF-A0A0A9YI83-F1
#
_entry.id   AF-A0A0A9YI83-F1
#
_cell.length_a   1.000
_cell.length_b   1.000
_cell.length_c   1.000
_cell.angle_alpha   90.00
_cell.angle_beta   90.00
_cell.angle_gamma   90.00
#
_symmetry.space_group_name_H-M   'P 1'
#
loop_
_entity.id
_entity.type
_entity.pdbx_description
1 polymer ?
#
loop_
_entity_poly.entity_id
_entity_poly.type
_entity_poly.pdbx_seq_one_letter_code
_entity_poly.pdbx_strand_id
1 'polypeptide(L)'
;LVLDAAGTNKDTFDINDSLAQLILLSSLNDTNEELTSSCVTAKDIWDKLVSAYEQSSSQRVDRLLEAFFSCEKLGSENIVNHVARLQRDFNALNVELKKLVQSELHDLILMGRILSTLPSEYFEFKSVWESVPIAERTLNNLTERLRLIEMRLPERSDKDNKDDCAL
;
A
#
# COMPACT_ATOMS: atom_id res chain seq x y z
N LEU A 1 -42.72 -30.61 35.49
CA LEU A 1 -41.84 -29.73 36.28
C LEU A 1 -40.90 -29.06 35.31
N VAL A 2 -41.04 -27.76 35.20
CA VAL A 2 -40.45 -26.88 34.19
C VAL A 2 -38.93 -26.90 34.34
N LEU A 3 -38.21 -27.31 33.30
CA LEU A 3 -36.80 -27.01 33.16
C LEU A 3 -36.68 -25.65 32.46
N ASP A 4 -36.03 -24.75 33.16
CA ASP A 4 -35.93 -23.32 32.90
C ASP A 4 -35.10 -23.07 31.62
N ALA A 5 -35.70 -22.39 30.63
CA ALA A 5 -35.08 -22.11 29.33
C ALA A 5 -34.12 -20.91 29.36
N ALA A 6 -33.86 -20.33 30.54
CA ALA A 6 -32.99 -19.17 30.72
C ALA A 6 -31.50 -19.53 30.93
N GLY A 7 -31.17 -20.77 31.33
CA GLY A 7 -29.82 -21.20 31.69
C GLY A 7 -28.89 -21.59 30.52
N THR A 8 -29.41 -21.72 29.29
CA THR A 8 -28.64 -22.32 28.19
C THR A 8 -27.77 -21.34 27.40
N ASN A 9 -28.08 -20.04 27.39
CA ASN A 9 -27.40 -19.10 26.49
C ASN A 9 -26.12 -18.51 27.13
N LYS A 10 -26.16 -18.19 28.43
CA LYS A 10 -25.01 -17.65 29.15
C LYS A 10 -23.89 -18.69 29.30
N ASP A 11 -24.23 -19.90 29.73
CA ASP A 11 -23.25 -20.98 29.91
C ASP A 11 -22.61 -21.36 28.57
N THR A 12 -23.40 -21.38 27.49
CA THR A 12 -22.87 -21.64 26.14
C THR A 12 -21.95 -20.51 25.67
N PHE A 13 -22.29 -19.25 25.95
CA PHE A 13 -21.45 -18.10 25.63
C PHE A 13 -20.10 -18.17 26.38
N ASP A 14 -20.12 -18.40 27.70
CA ASP A 14 -18.93 -18.45 28.53
C ASP A 14 -17.98 -19.59 28.12
N ILE A 15 -18.53 -20.75 27.72
CA ILE A 15 -17.77 -21.88 27.16
C ILE A 15 -17.12 -21.49 25.83
N ASN A 16 -17.88 -20.89 24.92
CA ASN A 16 -17.37 -20.50 23.59
C ASN A 16 -16.33 -19.39 23.67
N ASP A 17 -16.54 -18.41 24.55
CA ASP A 17 -15.59 -17.31 24.78
C ASP A 17 -14.27 -17.86 25.35
N SER A 18 -14.34 -18.75 26.35
CA SER A 18 -13.15 -19.41 26.92
C SER A 18 -12.35 -20.19 25.88
N LEU A 19 -13.03 -20.91 24.97
CA LEU A 19 -12.38 -21.62 23.87
C LEU A 19 -11.71 -20.65 22.89
N ALA A 20 -12.38 -19.54 22.54
CA ALA A 20 -11.81 -18.52 21.66
C ALA A 20 -10.60 -17.82 22.30
N GLN A 21 -10.65 -17.50 23.60
CA GLN A 21 -9.52 -16.95 24.34
C GLN A 21 -8.31 -17.88 24.31
N LEU A 22 -8.53 -19.19 24.55
CA LEU A 22 -7.46 -20.19 24.50
C LEU A 22 -6.77 -20.24 23.13
N ILE A 23 -7.57 -20.27 22.05
CA ILE A 23 -7.05 -20.27 20.67
C ILE A 23 -6.23 -19.01 20.42
N LEU A 24 -6.77 -17.83 20.75
CA LEU A 24 -6.09 -16.55 20.54
C LEU A 24 -4.77 -16.49 21.31
N LEU A 25 -4.81 -16.70 22.64
CA LEU A 25 -3.63 -16.59 23.51
C LEU A 25 -2.54 -17.61 23.16
N SER A 26 -2.91 -18.84 22.76
CA SER A 26 -1.94 -19.87 22.34
C SER A 26 -1.13 -19.50 21.10
N SER A 27 -1.58 -18.51 20.33
CA SER A 27 -0.93 -18.05 19.11
C SER A 27 -0.12 -16.75 19.29
N LEU A 28 -0.18 -16.14 20.48
CA LEU A 28 0.51 -14.88 20.77
C LEU A 28 1.98 -15.12 21.08
N ASN A 29 2.80 -14.11 20.77
CA ASN A 29 4.16 -14.00 21.29
C ASN A 29 4.16 -13.21 22.60
N ASP A 30 5.28 -13.23 23.33
CA ASP A 30 5.41 -12.59 24.65
C ASP A 30 4.96 -11.10 24.65
N THR A 31 5.25 -10.37 23.56
CA THR A 31 4.84 -8.97 23.40
C THR A 31 3.32 -8.80 23.35
N ASN A 32 2.63 -9.70 22.66
CA ASN A 32 1.17 -9.67 22.52
C ASN A 32 0.44 -10.23 23.74
N GLU A 33 1.06 -11.14 24.46
CA GLU A 33 0.54 -11.65 25.73
C GLU A 33 0.49 -10.53 26.78
N GLU A 34 1.54 -9.73 26.90
CA GLU A 34 1.56 -8.56 27.79
C GLU A 34 0.51 -7.51 27.38
N LEU A 35 0.40 -7.24 26.07
CA LEU A 35 -0.58 -6.30 25.50
C LEU A 35 -2.05 -6.69 25.81
N THR A 36 -2.34 -7.99 25.84
CA THR A 36 -3.69 -8.54 26.02
C THR A 36 -3.99 -8.97 27.46
N SER A 37 -3.03 -8.86 28.37
CA SER A 37 -3.10 -9.31 29.77
C SER A 37 -4.27 -8.76 30.60
N SER A 38 -4.81 -7.59 30.25
CA SER A 38 -5.95 -6.97 30.94
C SER A 38 -7.31 -7.28 30.30
N CYS A 39 -7.35 -8.06 29.22
CA CYS A 39 -8.57 -8.39 28.49
C CYS A 39 -9.34 -9.51 29.19
N VAL A 40 -10.68 -9.41 29.21
CA VAL A 40 -11.53 -10.34 29.98
C VAL A 40 -12.29 -11.30 29.07
N THR A 41 -12.59 -10.88 27.84
CA THR A 41 -13.27 -11.70 26.83
C THR A 41 -12.41 -11.92 25.60
N ALA A 42 -12.71 -12.95 24.80
CA ALA A 42 -12.05 -13.17 23.51
C ALA A 42 -12.24 -11.97 22.56
N LYS A 43 -13.40 -11.30 22.67
CA LYS A 43 -13.67 -10.07 21.95
C LYS A 43 -12.72 -8.94 22.36
N ASP A 44 -12.47 -8.76 23.66
CA ASP A 44 -11.55 -7.72 24.14
C ASP A 44 -10.13 -7.98 23.66
N ILE A 45 -9.67 -9.25 23.72
CA ILE A 45 -8.37 -9.67 23.20
C ILE A 45 -8.28 -9.33 21.70
N TRP A 46 -9.28 -9.72 20.93
CA TRP A 46 -9.32 -9.45 19.49
C TRP A 46 -9.34 -7.95 19.19
N ASP A 47 -10.22 -7.18 19.83
CA ASP A 47 -10.34 -5.73 19.63
C ASP A 47 -9.04 -5.00 20.05
N LYS A 48 -8.32 -5.49 21.06
CA LYS A 48 -7.01 -4.96 21.47
C LYS A 48 -5.93 -5.24 20.44
N LEU A 49 -5.87 -6.47 19.92
CA LEU A 49 -4.95 -6.86 18.85
C LEU A 49 -5.23 -6.06 17.57
N VAL A 50 -6.51 -5.94 17.20
CA VAL A 50 -6.96 -5.09 16.09
C VAL A 50 -6.52 -3.65 16.35
N SER A 51 -6.77 -3.07 17.52
CA SER A 51 -6.34 -1.69 17.80
C SER A 51 -4.82 -1.47 17.73
N ALA A 52 -4.00 -2.48 18.06
CA ALA A 52 -2.54 -2.37 18.06
C ALA A 52 -1.92 -2.65 16.68
N TYR A 53 -2.52 -3.54 15.90
CA TYR A 53 -1.96 -4.05 14.64
C TYR A 53 -2.72 -3.61 13.40
N GLU A 54 -3.99 -3.27 13.53
CA GLU A 54 -4.70 -2.54 12.49
C GLU A 54 -4.13 -1.13 12.48
N GLN A 55 -3.18 -0.91 11.58
CA GLN A 55 -2.73 0.43 11.23
C GLN A 55 -3.98 1.22 10.88
N SER A 56 -4.34 2.20 11.72
CA SER A 56 -5.48 3.07 11.44
C SER A 56 -5.40 3.50 9.98
N SER A 57 -6.52 3.42 9.24
CA SER A 57 -6.50 3.74 7.80
C SER A 57 -5.86 5.11 7.55
N SER A 58 -5.95 6.05 8.50
CA SER A 58 -5.20 7.32 8.49
C SER A 58 -3.67 7.14 8.44
N GLN A 59 -3.05 6.45 9.41
CA GLN A 59 -1.59 6.24 9.43
C GLN A 59 -1.09 5.40 8.23
N ARG A 60 -1.95 4.52 7.71
CA ARG A 60 -1.64 3.78 6.49
C ARG A 60 -1.70 4.67 5.26
N VAL A 61 -2.70 5.55 5.16
CA VAL A 61 -2.78 6.59 4.12
C VAL A 61 -1.53 7.47 4.16
N ASP A 62 -1.11 7.95 5.33
CA ASP A 62 0.08 8.82 5.45
C ASP A 62 1.34 8.16 4.89
N ARG A 63 1.61 6.90 5.26
CA ARG A 63 2.77 6.16 4.73
C ARG A 63 2.67 5.83 3.24
N LEU A 64 1.46 5.55 2.75
CA LEU A 64 1.25 5.30 1.32
C LEU A 64 1.40 6.57 0.49
N LEU A 65 0.95 7.72 1.00
CA LEU A 65 1.22 9.02 0.39
C LEU A 65 2.72 9.28 0.33
N GLU A 66 3.44 9.10 1.43
CA GLU A 66 4.89 9.28 1.48
C GLU A 66 5.61 8.36 0.49
N ALA A 67 5.26 7.07 0.45
CA ALA A 67 5.84 6.11 -0.50
C ALA A 67 5.55 6.50 -1.96
N PHE A 68 4.32 6.86 -2.28
CA PHE A 68 3.91 7.25 -3.64
C PHE A 68 4.62 8.53 -4.12
N PHE A 69 4.76 9.53 -3.24
CA PHE A 69 5.39 10.81 -3.56
C PHE A 69 6.92 10.82 -3.42
N SER A 70 7.52 9.81 -2.78
CA SER A 70 8.98 9.65 -2.70
C SER A 70 9.52 8.64 -3.71
N CYS A 71 8.65 7.87 -4.36
CA CYS A 71 9.06 6.91 -5.39
C CYS A 71 9.65 7.66 -6.60
N GLU A 72 10.86 7.28 -7.00
CA GLU A 72 11.54 7.72 -8.22
C GLU A 72 11.89 6.51 -9.10
N LYS A 73 12.15 6.76 -10.39
CA LYS A 73 12.65 5.70 -11.28
C LYS A 73 14.11 5.45 -10.98
N LEU A 74 14.44 4.22 -10.61
CA LEU A 74 15.82 3.82 -10.42
C LEU A 74 16.54 3.69 -11.77
N GLY A 75 17.84 3.92 -11.76
CA GLY A 75 18.63 3.93 -13.00
C GLY A 75 18.69 2.57 -13.71
N SER A 76 18.75 1.48 -12.94
CA SER A 76 18.78 0.10 -13.43
C SER A 76 17.39 -0.52 -13.65
N GLU A 77 16.34 0.19 -13.26
CA GLU A 77 14.98 -0.29 -13.36
C GLU A 77 14.40 0.01 -14.75
N ASN A 78 13.72 -0.96 -15.36
CA ASN A 78 12.98 -0.73 -16.58
C ASN A 78 11.66 0.03 -16.33
N ILE A 79 11.16 0.72 -17.35
CA ILE A 79 9.95 1.55 -17.27
C ILE A 79 8.73 0.76 -16.79
N VAL A 80 8.56 -0.47 -17.28
CA VAL A 80 7.39 -1.29 -16.96
C VAL A 80 7.36 -1.60 -15.46
N ASN A 81 8.49 -1.96 -14.87
CA ASN A 81 8.62 -2.24 -13.44
C ASN A 81 8.40 -0.96 -12.62
N HIS A 82 8.93 0.18 -13.08
CA HIS A 82 8.74 1.46 -12.41
C HIS A 82 7.26 1.86 -12.36
N VAL A 83 6.58 1.81 -13.51
CA VAL A 83 5.14 2.10 -13.61
C VAL A 83 4.34 1.12 -12.74
N ALA A 84 4.68 -0.17 -12.76
CA ALA A 84 3.99 -1.17 -11.95
C ALA A 84 4.16 -0.92 -10.44
N ARG A 85 5.32 -0.45 -9.98
CA ARG A 85 5.52 -0.06 -8.57
C ARG A 85 4.64 1.14 -8.21
N LEU A 86 4.70 2.22 -8.99
CA LEU A 86 3.88 3.41 -8.75
C LEU A 86 2.38 3.08 -8.76
N GLN A 87 1.93 2.25 -9.69
CA GLN A 87 0.53 1.84 -9.77
C GLN A 87 0.10 1.00 -8.56
N ARG A 88 0.98 0.11 -8.08
CA ARG A 88 0.72 -0.66 -6.86
C ARG A 88 0.50 0.25 -5.66
N ASP A 89 1.39 1.21 -5.46
CA ASP A 89 1.33 2.15 -4.32
C ASP A 89 0.09 3.05 -4.43
N PHE A 90 -0.21 3.55 -5.64
CA PHE A 90 -1.40 4.34 -5.93
C PHE A 90 -2.70 3.58 -5.69
N ASN A 91 -2.79 2.32 -6.14
CA ASN A 91 -3.97 1.49 -5.94
C ASN A 91 -4.17 1.17 -4.44
N ALA A 92 -3.10 0.84 -3.72
CA ALA A 92 -3.16 0.62 -2.29
C ALA A 92 -3.63 1.89 -1.54
N LEU A 93 -3.13 3.06 -1.94
CA LEU A 93 -3.57 4.36 -1.41
C LEU A 93 -5.05 4.60 -1.67
N ASN A 94 -5.52 4.40 -2.90
CA ASN A 94 -6.93 4.59 -3.25
C ASN A 94 -7.86 3.63 -2.50
N VAL A 95 -7.43 2.38 -2.25
CA VAL A 95 -8.20 1.45 -1.40
C VAL A 95 -8.37 2.01 0.01
N GLU A 96 -7.31 2.57 0.61
CA GLU A 96 -7.39 3.13 1.96
C GLU A 96 -8.12 4.48 2.01
N LEU A 97 -7.98 5.33 0.99
CA LEU A 97 -8.76 6.58 0.87
C LEU A 97 -10.26 6.30 0.73
N LYS A 98 -10.65 5.26 -0.02
CA LYS A 98 -12.06 4.84 -0.12
C LYS A 98 -12.62 4.42 1.22
N LYS A 99 -11.84 3.71 2.04
CA LYS A 99 -12.25 3.29 3.39
C LYS A 99 -12.35 4.48 4.34
N LEU A 100 -11.39 5.39 4.30
CA LEU A 100 -11.25 6.47 5.28
C LEU A 100 -12.19 7.65 5.01
N VAL A 101 -12.30 8.08 3.74
CA VAL A 101 -13.01 9.31 3.35
C VAL A 101 -13.97 9.11 2.17
N GLN A 102 -14.21 7.87 1.74
CA GLN A 102 -15.09 7.54 0.61
C GLN A 102 -14.71 8.27 -0.70
N SER A 103 -13.42 8.49 -0.91
CA SER A 103 -12.88 9.17 -2.10
C SER A 103 -11.71 8.40 -2.68
N GLU A 104 -11.37 8.69 -3.93
CA GLU A 104 -10.18 8.21 -4.60
C GLU A 104 -9.49 9.33 -5.38
N LEU A 105 -8.19 9.16 -5.62
CA LEU A 105 -7.43 10.02 -6.52
C LEU A 105 -7.71 9.61 -7.96
N HIS A 106 -7.83 10.60 -8.83
CA HIS A 106 -8.00 10.39 -10.27
C HIS A 106 -6.69 9.88 -10.90
N ASP A 107 -6.77 9.01 -11.91
CA ASP A 107 -5.64 8.50 -12.70
C ASP A 107 -4.73 9.60 -13.30
N LEU A 108 -5.22 10.83 -13.43
CA LEU A 108 -4.40 11.98 -13.82
C LEU A 108 -3.23 12.22 -12.85
N ILE A 109 -3.43 11.96 -11.56
CA ILE A 109 -2.40 12.06 -10.54
C ILE A 109 -1.34 10.98 -10.73
N LEU A 110 -1.74 9.73 -11.02
CA LEU A 110 -0.81 8.64 -11.31
C LEU A 110 0.02 8.93 -12.56
N MET A 111 -0.62 9.33 -13.67
CA MET A 111 0.08 9.67 -14.91
C MET A 111 1.03 10.87 -14.73
N GLY A 112 0.57 11.92 -14.04
CA GLY A 112 1.42 13.06 -13.70
C GLY A 112 2.62 12.66 -12.85
N ARG A 113 2.40 11.77 -11.87
CA ARG A 113 3.48 11.26 -11.02
C ARG A 113 4.51 10.48 -11.84
N ILE A 114 4.07 9.53 -12.67
CA ILE A 114 4.96 8.79 -13.58
C ILE A 114 5.83 9.74 -14.38
N LEU A 115 5.26 10.79 -15.00
CA LEU A 115 6.06 11.75 -15.77
C LEU A 115 7.06 12.52 -14.91
N SER A 116 6.69 12.89 -13.68
CA SER A 116 7.55 13.64 -12.77
C SER A 116 8.75 12.84 -12.27
N THR A 117 8.62 11.51 -12.15
CA THR A 117 9.63 10.61 -11.61
C THR A 117 10.61 10.07 -12.66
N LEU A 118 10.38 10.39 -13.94
CA LEU A 118 11.27 9.99 -15.01
C LEU A 118 12.56 10.83 -15.00
N PRO A 119 13.73 10.19 -15.16
CA PRO A 119 15.02 10.82 -15.34
C PRO A 119 15.08 11.77 -16.56
N SER A 120 16.15 12.56 -16.63
CA SER A 120 16.34 13.58 -17.67
C SER A 120 16.44 13.01 -19.08
N GLU A 121 16.84 11.75 -19.26
CA GLU A 121 16.92 11.11 -20.58
C GLU A 121 15.54 10.95 -21.24
N TYR A 122 14.46 11.10 -20.48
CA TYR A 122 13.08 11.08 -21.00
C TYR A 122 12.54 12.49 -21.32
N PHE A 123 13.38 13.54 -21.30
CA PHE A 123 12.94 14.92 -21.51
C PHE A 123 12.19 15.14 -22.84
N GLU A 124 12.71 14.58 -23.94
CA GLU A 124 12.05 14.68 -25.25
C GLU A 124 10.66 14.02 -25.24
N PHE A 125 10.55 12.88 -24.56
CA PHE A 125 9.26 12.21 -24.38
C PHE A 125 8.27 13.10 -23.61
N LYS A 126 8.69 13.72 -22.50
CA LYS A 126 7.83 14.62 -21.71
C LYS A 126 7.29 15.76 -22.58
N SER A 127 8.16 16.38 -23.38
CA SER A 127 7.80 17.47 -24.29
C SER A 127 6.75 17.04 -25.33
N VAL A 128 6.90 15.84 -25.90
CA VAL A 128 5.91 15.31 -26.86
C VAL A 128 4.61 14.93 -26.16
N TRP A 129 4.67 14.39 -24.94
CA TRP A 129 3.48 13.98 -24.19
C TRP A 129 2.55 15.15 -23.85
N GLU A 130 3.10 16.36 -23.64
CA GLU A 130 2.32 17.58 -23.42
C GLU A 130 1.41 17.95 -24.59
N SER A 131 1.74 17.53 -25.81
CA SER A 131 0.93 17.76 -27.01
C SER A 131 -0.22 16.75 -27.19
N VAL A 132 -0.24 15.65 -26.42
CA VAL A 132 -1.25 14.59 -26.55
C VAL A 132 -2.61 15.10 -26.04
N PRO A 133 -3.71 14.93 -26.78
CA PRO A 133 -5.04 15.31 -26.32
C PRO A 133 -5.41 14.63 -25.00
N ILE A 134 -6.06 15.35 -24.08
CA ILE A 134 -6.42 14.82 -22.75
C ILE A 134 -7.25 13.54 -22.85
N ALA A 135 -8.15 13.45 -23.82
CA ALA A 135 -8.98 12.26 -24.05
C ALA A 135 -8.16 10.99 -24.39
N GLU A 136 -6.94 11.15 -24.90
CA GLU A 136 -6.03 10.06 -25.26
C GLU A 136 -4.99 9.77 -24.18
N ARG A 137 -4.90 10.61 -23.13
CA ARG A 137 -3.99 10.42 -22.00
C ARG A 137 -4.54 9.34 -21.08
N THR A 138 -4.22 8.10 -21.42
CA THR A 138 -4.48 6.92 -20.59
C THR A 138 -3.18 6.32 -20.09
N LEU A 139 -3.23 5.60 -18.97
CA LEU A 139 -2.06 4.93 -18.41
C LEU A 139 -1.45 3.92 -19.38
N ASN A 140 -2.28 3.20 -20.13
CA ASN A 140 -1.81 2.24 -21.13
C ASN A 140 -1.02 2.93 -22.24
N ASN A 141 -1.58 4.00 -22.83
CA ASN A 141 -0.91 4.77 -23.88
C ASN A 141 0.41 5.39 -23.38
N LEU A 142 0.41 5.93 -22.15
CA LEU A 142 1.62 6.45 -21.51
C LEU A 142 2.70 5.36 -21.39
N THR A 143 2.32 4.18 -20.87
CA THR A 143 3.24 3.07 -20.63
C THR A 143 3.81 2.51 -21.93
N GLU A 144 2.98 2.31 -22.95
CA GLU A 144 3.40 1.82 -24.26
C GLU A 144 4.42 2.76 -24.91
N ARG A 145 4.14 4.07 -24.90
CA ARG A 145 5.04 5.05 -25.52
C ARG A 145 6.34 5.22 -24.73
N LEU A 146 6.29 5.18 -23.40
CA LEU A 146 7.51 5.20 -22.58
C LEU A 146 8.41 3.99 -22.85
N ARG A 147 7.83 2.80 -23.02
CA ARG A 147 8.56 1.57 -23.35
C ARG A 147 9.27 1.69 -24.71
N LEU A 148 8.61 2.28 -25.71
CA LEU A 148 9.21 2.51 -27.03
C LEU A 148 10.41 3.47 -26.96
N ILE A 149 10.35 4.49 -26.10
CA ILE A 149 11.48 5.40 -25.87
C ILE A 149 12.62 4.68 -25.15
N GLU A 150 12.31 3.90 -24.11
CA GLU A 150 13.32 3.11 -23.39
C GLU A 150 14.13 2.20 -24.32
N MET A 151 13.48 1.55 -25.29
CA MET A 151 14.17 0.72 -26.30
C MET A 151 15.11 1.49 -27.25
N ARG A 152 14.93 2.82 -27.36
CA ARG A 152 15.76 3.69 -28.21
C ARG A 152 16.87 4.37 -27.42
N LEU A 153 16.78 4.38 -26.09
CA LEU A 153 17.83 4.93 -25.26
C LEU A 153 19.08 4.03 -25.35
N PRO A 154 20.28 4.61 -25.35
CA PRO A 154 21.50 3.82 -25.30
C PRO A 154 21.53 2.97 -24.03
N GLU A 155 21.98 1.72 -24.15
CA GLU A 155 22.21 0.87 -22.98
C GLU A 155 23.21 1.56 -22.06
N ARG A 156 22.83 1.75 -20.79
CA ARG A 156 23.70 2.37 -19.80
C ARG A 156 24.87 1.44 -19.54
N SER A 157 26.06 1.79 -20.03
CA SER A 157 27.30 1.16 -19.57
C SER A 157 27.55 1.63 -18.13
N ASP A 158 27.84 0.72 -17.20
CA ASP A 158 28.16 0.94 -15.78
C ASP A 158 29.46 1.77 -15.54
N LYS A 159 29.66 2.87 -16.27
CA LYS A 159 30.90 3.68 -16.22
C LYS A 159 30.77 4.99 -15.47
N ASP A 160 29.57 5.44 -15.14
CA ASP A 160 29.38 6.76 -14.52
C ASP A 160 29.29 6.74 -12.98
N ASN A 161 29.61 5.62 -12.33
CA ASN A 161 29.51 5.50 -10.87
C ASN A 161 30.86 5.65 -10.12
N LYS A 162 31.86 6.32 -10.71
CA LYS A 162 33.20 6.44 -10.08
C LYS A 162 33.68 7.85 -9.71
N ASP A 163 32.99 8.92 -10.10
CA ASP A 163 33.56 10.27 -9.92
C ASP A 163 32.90 11.14 -8.82
N ASP A 164 31.83 10.70 -8.15
CA ASP A 164 31.17 11.51 -7.11
C ASP A 164 31.51 11.11 -5.65
N CYS A 165 32.61 10.39 -5.42
CA CYS A 165 33.13 10.11 -4.07
C CYS A 165 34.47 10.79 -3.76
N ALA A 166 34.85 11.81 -4.53
CA ALA A 166 36.07 12.57 -4.29
C ALA A 166 35.87 14.08 -4.46
N LEU A 167 35.09 14.70 -3.58
CA LEU A 167 35.29 16.07 -3.08
C LEU A 167 34.65 16.24 -1.70
#